data_AF-A0A7D7VAK9-F1
#
_entry.id   AF-A0A7D7VAK9-F1
#
_cell.length_a   1.000
_cell.length_b   1.000
_cell.length_c   1.000
_cell.angle_alpha   90.00
_cell.angle_beta   90.00
_cell.angle_gamma   90.00
#
_symmetry.space_group_name_H-M   'P 1'
#
loop_
_entity.id
_entity.type
_entity.pdbx_description
1 polymer ?
#
loop_
_entity_poly.entity_id
_entity_poly.type
_entity_poly.pdbx_seq_one_letter_code
_entity_poly.pdbx_strand_id
1 'polypeptide(L)'
;MVLSEKMMDEILLYLEKSINNLAKEAFESLKIEGGFTGVENFLQNQFDLRLENMLVAKKSSIHHLESGMKNKVIQRKQMIFEDITKQYKN
;
A
#
# COMPACT_ATOMS: atom_id res chain seq x y z
N MET A 1 12.44 8.46 17.83
CA MET A 1 11.01 8.39 18.20
C MET A 1 10.56 7.00 17.83
N VAL A 2 10.01 6.24 18.77
CA VAL A 2 9.48 4.90 18.46
C VAL A 2 8.13 5.11 17.78
N LEU A 3 7.92 4.47 16.62
CA LEU A 3 6.62 4.47 15.95
C LEU A 3 5.61 3.82 16.90
N SER A 4 4.47 4.46 17.15
CA SER A 4 3.42 3.84 17.97
C SER A 4 2.47 3.03 17.09
N GLU A 5 1.78 2.06 17.69
CA GLU A 5 0.72 1.28 17.02
C GLU A 5 -0.35 2.18 16.39
N LYS A 6 -0.76 3.24 17.09
CA LYS A 6 -1.73 4.22 16.57
C LYS A 6 -1.21 4.92 15.31
N MET A 7 0.05 5.36 15.32
CA MET A 7 0.66 5.99 14.14
C MET A 7 0.77 5.01 12.97
N MET A 8 1.06 3.74 13.25
CA MET A 8 1.09 2.69 12.24
C MET A 8 -0.31 2.50 11.61
N ASP A 9 -1.36 2.44 12.43
CA ASP A 9 -2.73 2.29 11.96
C ASP A 9 -3.18 3.50 11.11
N GLU A 10 -2.79 4.73 11.50
CA GLU A 10 -3.03 5.95 10.72
C GLU A 10 -2.30 5.94 9.37
N ILE A 11 -1.03 5.50 9.34
CA ILE A 11 -0.24 5.33 8.10
C ILE A 11 -0.93 4.32 7.18
N LEU A 12 -1.36 3.17 7.71
CA LEU A 12 -2.00 2.12 6.92
C LEU A 12 -3.35 2.56 6.37
N LEU A 13 -4.15 3.29 7.15
CA LEU A 13 -5.42 3.85 6.68
C LEU A 13 -5.23 4.88 5.57
N TYR A 14 -4.20 5.74 5.69
CA TYR A 14 -3.86 6.67 4.62
C TYR A 14 -3.40 5.92 3.36
N LEU A 15 -2.52 4.93 3.52
CA LEU A 15 -1.95 4.15 2.41
C LEU A 15 -3.05 3.44 1.61
N GLU A 16 -4.00 2.82 2.30
CA GLU A 16 -5.18 2.20 1.71
C GLU A 16 -5.97 3.15 0.82
N LYS A 17 -6.37 4.32 1.35
CA LYS A 17 -7.09 5.34 0.56
C LYS A 17 -6.27 5.80 -0.65
N SER A 18 -4.99 6.03 -0.43
CA SER A 18 -4.04 6.45 -1.45
C SER A 18 -3.91 5.44 -2.60
N ILE A 19 -3.84 4.14 -2.27
CA ILE A 19 -3.71 3.07 -3.27
C ILE A 19 -5.04 2.81 -3.97
N ASN A 20 -6.18 2.86 -3.28
CA ASN A 20 -7.49 2.72 -3.91
C ASN A 20 -7.77 3.85 -4.92
N ASN A 21 -7.41 5.09 -4.59
CA ASN A 21 -7.52 6.21 -5.54
C ASN A 21 -6.60 5.99 -6.76
N LEU A 22 -5.36 5.56 -6.54
CA LEU A 22 -4.44 5.27 -7.62
C LEU A 22 -4.91 4.10 -8.48
N ALA A 23 -5.51 3.07 -7.88
CA ALA A 23 -6.07 1.93 -8.61
C ALA A 23 -7.17 2.39 -9.55
N LYS A 24 -8.10 3.22 -9.07
CA LYS A 24 -9.14 3.83 -9.90
C LYS A 24 -8.54 4.57 -11.09
N GLU A 25 -7.61 5.49 -10.84
CA GLU A 25 -6.92 6.22 -11.92
C GLU A 25 -6.19 5.28 -12.87
N ALA A 26 -5.52 4.25 -12.36
CA ALA A 26 -4.73 3.32 -13.15
C ALA A 26 -5.58 2.46 -14.08
N PHE A 27 -6.72 1.96 -13.61
CA PHE A 27 -7.62 1.14 -14.42
C PHE A 27 -8.50 1.96 -15.36
N GLU A 28 -8.86 3.20 -14.98
CA GLU A 28 -9.74 4.05 -15.81
C GLU A 28 -8.97 4.91 -16.83
N SER A 29 -7.72 5.28 -16.56
CA SER A 29 -7.05 6.36 -17.30
C SER A 29 -5.58 6.14 -17.64
N LEU A 30 -4.81 5.43 -16.80
CA LEU A 30 -3.40 5.20 -17.06
C LEU A 30 -3.24 4.03 -18.04
N LYS A 31 -2.57 4.28 -19.17
CA LYS A 31 -2.22 3.25 -20.15
C LYS A 31 -1.00 2.44 -19.66
N ILE A 32 -1.18 1.71 -18.56
CA ILE A 32 -0.14 0.81 -18.04
C ILE A 32 -0.11 -0.45 -18.90
N GLU A 33 1.07 -0.79 -19.41
CA GLU A 33 1.29 -2.01 -20.19
C GLU A 33 1.11 -3.26 -19.34
N GLY A 34 0.70 -4.37 -19.96
CA GLY A 34 0.55 -5.67 -19.27
C GLY A 34 -0.84 -5.94 -18.67
N GLY A 35 -1.85 -5.15 -19.03
CA GLY A 35 -3.24 -5.36 -18.61
C GLY A 35 -3.39 -5.32 -17.09
N PHE A 36 -4.30 -6.15 -16.54
CA PHE A 36 -4.52 -6.21 -15.10
C PHE A 36 -3.24 -6.49 -14.31
N THR A 37 -2.45 -7.49 -14.70
CA THR A 37 -1.21 -7.86 -14.02
C THR A 37 -0.18 -6.73 -14.03
N GLY A 38 -0.11 -5.97 -15.13
CA GLY A 38 0.74 -4.79 -15.23
C GLY A 38 0.35 -3.69 -14.24
N VAL A 39 -0.95 -3.38 -14.18
CA VAL A 39 -1.51 -2.42 -13.21
C VAL A 39 -1.30 -2.91 -11.77
N GLU A 40 -1.55 -4.18 -11.48
CA GLU A 40 -1.37 -4.77 -10.15
C GLU A 40 0.08 -4.64 -9.67
N ASN A 41 1.06 -5.01 -10.51
CA ASN A 41 2.48 -4.87 -10.19
C ASN A 41 2.88 -3.41 -9.96
N PHE A 42 2.37 -2.49 -10.79
CA PHE A 42 2.57 -1.06 -10.59
C PHE A 42 2.04 -0.60 -9.23
N LEU A 43 0.81 -0.98 -8.88
CA LEU A 43 0.19 -0.61 -7.61
C LEU A 43 0.94 -1.19 -6.40
N GLN A 44 1.43 -2.44 -6.48
CA GLN A 44 2.22 -3.05 -5.40
C GLN A 44 3.53 -2.28 -5.15
N ASN A 45 4.23 -1.90 -6.22
CA ASN A 45 5.43 -1.07 -6.11
C ASN A 45 5.11 0.30 -5.50
N GLN A 46 3.97 0.90 -5.88
CA GLN A 46 3.53 2.19 -5.32
C GLN A 46 3.15 2.09 -3.84
N PHE A 47 2.59 0.96 -3.41
CA PHE A 47 2.34 0.72 -1.99
C PHE A 47 3.65 0.76 -1.20
N ASP A 48 4.67 0.01 -1.64
CA ASP A 48 5.93 -0.12 -0.93
C ASP A 48 6.69 1.21 -0.87
N LEU A 49 6.76 1.93 -2.00
CA LEU A 49 7.40 3.25 -2.07
C LEU A 49 6.72 4.27 -1.16
N ARG A 50 5.39 4.32 -1.16
CA ARG A 50 4.63 5.26 -0.32
C ARG A 50 4.78 4.94 1.16
N LEU A 51 4.75 3.65 1.53
CA LEU A 51 4.99 3.22 2.90
C LEU A 51 6.38 3.65 3.38
N GLU A 52 7.42 3.36 2.61
CA GLU A 52 8.80 3.72 2.99
C GLU A 52 8.94 5.23 3.15
N ASN A 53 8.39 6.04 2.22
CA ASN A 53 8.39 7.49 2.33
C ASN A 53 7.72 8.00 3.62
N MET A 54 6.59 7.41 4.00
CA MET A 54 5.90 7.76 5.24
C MET A 54 6.69 7.37 6.48
N LEU A 55 7.35 6.21 6.48
CA LEU A 55 8.20 5.76 7.59
C LEU A 55 9.44 6.64 7.72
N VAL A 56 10.10 6.98 6.62
CA VAL A 56 11.26 7.89 6.58
C VAL A 56 10.90 9.26 7.14
N ALA A 57 9.73 9.80 6.80
CA ALA A 57 9.24 11.07 7.36
C ALA A 57 9.04 11.01 8.90
N LYS A 58 8.89 9.81 9.47
CA LYS A 58 8.84 9.56 10.92
C LYS A 58 10.19 9.12 11.50
N LYS A 59 11.29 9.24 10.74
CA LYS A 59 12.64 8.76 11.10
C LYS A 59 12.67 7.26 11.42
N SER A 60 11.89 6.48 10.66
CA SER A 60 11.79 5.02 10.74
C SER A 60 12.00 4.40 9.37
N SER A 61 11.99 3.06 9.29
CA SER A 61 11.96 2.29 8.04
C SER A 61 11.25 0.96 8.29
N ILE A 62 10.90 0.23 7.23
CA ILE A 62 10.26 -1.09 7.38
C ILE A 62 11.11 -2.06 8.24
N HIS A 63 12.43 -1.97 8.14
CA HIS A 63 13.35 -2.83 8.89
C HIS A 63 13.32 -2.55 10.39
N HIS A 64 13.08 -1.30 10.78
CA HIS A 64 12.99 -0.86 12.18
C HIS A 64 11.64 -1.15 12.84
N LEU A 65 10.62 -1.57 12.07
CA LEU A 65 9.33 -1.92 12.63
C LEU A 65 9.41 -3.19 13.50
N GLU A 66 8.63 -3.17 14.60
CA GLU A 66 8.39 -4.36 15.39
C GLU A 66 7.64 -5.43 14.57
N SER A 67 7.78 -6.70 14.97
CA SER A 67 7.18 -7.84 14.25
C SER A 67 5.66 -7.70 14.10
N GLY A 68 4.97 -7.21 15.14
CA GLY A 68 3.54 -6.94 15.10
C GLY A 68 3.14 -5.94 14.02
N MET A 69 3.87 -4.82 13.92
CA MET A 69 3.65 -3.80 12.88
C MET A 69 3.96 -4.32 11.48
N LYS A 70 5.03 -5.11 11.32
CA LYS A 70 5.34 -5.77 10.03
C LYS A 70 4.20 -6.67 9.59
N ASN A 71 3.65 -7.48 10.50
CA ASN A 71 2.51 -8.33 10.21
C ASN A 71 1.27 -7.52 9.82
N LYS A 72 0.99 -6.40 10.52
CA LYS A 72 -0.09 -5.49 10.14
C LYS A 72 0.07 -4.92 8.73
N VAL A 73 1.30 -4.53 8.34
CA VAL A 73 1.59 -4.07 6.96
C VAL A 73 1.25 -5.16 5.95
N ILE A 74 1.72 -6.38 6.18
CA ILE A 74 1.50 -7.52 5.28
C ILE A 74 0.00 -7.79 5.12
N GLN A 75 -0.73 -7.90 6.23
CA GLN A 75 -2.17 -8.14 6.24
C GLN A 75 -2.94 -7.01 5.53
N ARG A 76 -2.58 -5.75 5.79
CA ARG A 76 -3.24 -4.62 5.14
C ARG A 76 -2.98 -4.59 3.65
N LYS A 77 -1.74 -4.83 3.21
CA LYS A 77 -1.40 -4.93 1.80
C LYS A 77 -2.26 -6.01 1.14
N GLN A 78 -2.30 -7.21 1.71
CA GLN A 78 -3.10 -8.31 1.20
C GLN A 78 -4.58 -7.93 1.04
N MET A 79 -5.22 -7.39 2.09
CA MET A 79 -6.63 -6.96 2.04
C MET A 79 -6.90 -5.96 0.91
N ILE A 80 -6.06 -4.93 0.77
CA ILE A 80 -6.20 -3.93 -0.29
C ILE A 80 -6.16 -4.57 -1.68
N PHE A 81 -5.18 -5.44 -1.94
CA PHE A 81 -5.00 -6.04 -3.26
C PHE A 81 -6.04 -7.12 -3.58
N GLU A 82 -6.55 -7.83 -2.57
CA GLU A 82 -7.71 -8.70 -2.72
C GLU A 82 -8.96 -7.91 -3.14
N ASP A 83 -9.21 -6.75 -2.52
CA ASP A 83 -10.36 -5.91 -2.85
C ASP A 83 -10.24 -5.26 -4.23
N ILE A 84 -9.05 -4.79 -4.62
CA ILE A 84 -8.77 -4.31 -5.97
C ILE A 84 -8.98 -5.43 -6.99
N THR A 85 -8.50 -6.64 -6.70
CA THR A 85 -8.68 -7.80 -7.59
C THR A 85 -10.16 -8.09 -7.80
N LYS A 86 -10.96 -8.15 -6.74
CA LYS A 86 -12.41 -8.36 -6.84
C LYS A 86 -13.10 -7.26 -7.64
N GLN A 87 -12.64 -6.02 -7.54
CA GLN A 87 -13.25 -4.88 -8.24
C GLN A 87 -12.94 -4.85 -9.74
N TYR A 88 -11.71 -5.21 -10.15
CA TYR A 88 -11.24 -4.96 -11.52
C TYR A 88 -10.91 -6.22 -12.32
N LYS A 89 -10.77 -7.39 -11.69
CA LYS A 89 -10.47 -8.66 -12.37
C LYS A 89 -11.70 -9.54 -12.61
N ASN A 90 -12.77 -9.34 -11.83
CA ASN A 90 -13.89 -10.28 -11.64
C ASN A 90 -13.41 -11.64 -11.11
#